data_AF-C0ZDX0-F1
#
_entry.id   AF-C0ZDX0-F1
#
_cell.length_a   1.000
_cell.length_b   1.000
_cell.length_c   1.000
_cell.angle_alpha   90.00
_cell.angle_beta   90.00
_cell.angle_gamma   90.00
#
_symmetry.space_group_name_H-M   'P 1'
#
loop_
_entity.id
_entity.type
_entity.pdbx_description
1 polymer ?
#
loop_
_entity_poly.entity_id
_entity_poly.type
_entity_poly.pdbx_seq_one_letter_code
_entity_poly.pdbx_strand_id
1 'polypeptide(L)' 'MSYTQTHKMKVREKIVGSAADAFRKKGIKEVSVPQIMKGQA' A
#
# COMPACT_ATOMS: atom_id res chain seq x y z
N MET A 1 20.16 -9.11 6.91
CA MET A 1 19.54 -8.34 8.02
C MET A 1 18.04 -8.26 7.80
N SER A 2 17.23 -8.55 8.81
CA SER A 2 15.79 -8.33 8.75
C SER A 2 15.47 -6.86 9.01
N TYR A 3 14.53 -6.28 8.27
CA TYR A 3 14.04 -4.94 8.56
C TYR A 3 13.54 -4.81 10.01
N THR A 4 13.82 -3.66 10.61
CA THR A 4 13.34 -3.33 11.97
C THR A 4 11.81 -3.32 12.00
N GLN A 5 11.23 -3.57 13.17
CA GLN A 5 9.78 -3.55 13.32
C GLN A 5 9.18 -2.20 12.92
N THR A 6 9.85 -1.10 13.32
CA THR A 6 9.46 0.26 12.93
C THR A 6 9.42 0.44 11.41
N HIS A 7 10.41 -0.10 10.68
CA HIS A 7 10.42 -0.04 9.22
C HIS A 7 9.23 -0.82 8.63
N LYS A 8 8.96 -2.03 9.12
CA LYS A 8 7.82 -2.84 8.66
C LYS A 8 6.48 -2.14 8.89
N MET A 9 6.32 -1.47 10.04
CA MET A 9 5.10 -0.72 10.36
C MET A 9 4.91 0.48 9.43
N LYS A 10 5.96 1.27 9.17
CA LYS A 10 5.91 2.38 8.21
C LYS A 10 5.55 1.93 6.81
N VAL A 11 6.13 0.82 6.34
CA VAL A 11 5.81 0.25 5.04
C VAL A 11 4.34 -0.18 5.00
N ARG A 12 3.85 -0.85 6.05
CA ARG A 12 2.45 -1.26 6.16
C ARG A 12 1.48 -0.08 6.09
N GLU A 13 1.73 0.99 6.84
CA GLU A 13 0.90 2.20 6.82
C GLU A 13 0.80 2.80 5.42
N LYS A 14 1.93 2.86 4.70
CA LYS A 14 1.95 3.29 3.28
C LYS A 14 1.09 2.36 2.40
N ILE A 15 1.21 1.03 2.52
CA ILE A 15 0.42 0.08 1.70
C ILE A 15 -1.08 0.32 1.93
N VAL A 16 -1.48 0.41 3.21
CA VAL A 16 -2.90 0.58 3.58
C VAL A 16 -3.43 1.93 3.08
N GLY A 17 -2.63 3.00 3.19
CA GLY A 17 -2.98 4.31 2.66
C GLY A 17 -3.18 4.30 1.15
N SER A 18 -2.22 3.76 0.40
CA SER A 18 -2.31 3.63 -1.06
C SER A 18 -3.49 2.76 -1.51
N ALA A 19 -3.76 1.65 -0.80
CA ALA A 19 -4.90 0.80 -1.07
C ALA A 19 -6.22 1.55 -0.86
N ALA A 20 -6.35 2.25 0.26
CA ALA A 20 -7.55 2.98 0.61
C ALA A 20 -7.83 4.14 -0.38
N ASP A 21 -6.80 4.84 -0.85
CA ASP A 21 -6.94 5.86 -1.89
C ASP A 21 -7.36 5.24 -3.24
N ALA A 22 -6.68 4.17 -3.67
CA ALA A 22 -6.98 3.48 -4.92
C ALA A 22 -8.41 2.93 -4.96
N PHE A 23 -8.85 2.28 -3.87
CA PHE A 23 -10.20 1.73 -3.77
C PHE A 23 -11.27 2.82 -3.77
N ARG A 24 -11.03 3.97 -3.11
CA ARG A 24 -11.98 5.10 -3.13
C ARG A 24 -12.12 5.73 -4.51
N LYS A 25 -11.02 5.82 -5.27
CA LYS A 25 -11.01 6.47 -6.59
C LYS A 25 -11.54 5.59 -7.72
N LYS A 26 -11.22 4.30 -7.69
CA LYS A 26 -11.47 3.37 -8.82
C LYS A 26 -12.43 2.23 -8.50
N GLY A 27 -12.80 2.08 -7.23
CA GLY A 27 -13.56 0.91 -6.75
C GLY A 27 -12.69 -0.33 -6.58
N ILE A 28 -13.17 -1.29 -5.79
CA ILE A 28 -12.39 -2.47 -5.39
C ILE A 28 -12.13 -3.43 -6.57
N LYS A 29 -13.06 -3.52 -7.52
CA LYS A 29 -12.95 -4.46 -8.66
C LYS A 29 -11.88 -4.07 -9.69
N GLU A 30 -11.51 -2.79 -9.77
CA GLU A 30 -10.58 -2.27 -10.78
C GLU A 30 -9.15 -2.05 -10.25
N VAL A 31 -8.91 -2.36 -8.98
CA VAL A 31 -7.61 -2.14 -8.31
C VAL A 31 -6.90 -3.45 -8.07
N SER A 32 -5.63 -3.52 -8.49
CA SER A 32 -4.75 -4.67 -8.32
C SER A 32 -3.62 -4.39 -7.34
N VAL A 33 -3.04 -5.46 -6.78
CA VAL A 33 -1.90 -5.37 -5.84
C VAL A 33 -0.71 -4.58 -6.42
N PRO A 34 -0.26 -4.78 -7.67
CA PRO A 34 0.82 -3.98 -8.24
C PRO A 34 0.51 -2.47 -8.30
N GLN A 35 -0.75 -2.09 -8.52
CA GLN A 35 -1.14 -0.67 -8.52
C GLN A 35 -1.07 -0.05 -7.13
N ILE A 36 -1.44 -0.81 -6.09
CA ILE A 36 -1.31 -0.39 -4.68
C ILE A 36 0.16 -0.21 -4.31
N MET A 37 1.01 -1.15 -4.74
CA MET A 37 2.43 -1.15 -4.41
C MET A 37 3.26 -0.11 -5.18
N LYS A 38 2.81 0.34 -6.35
CA LYS A 38 3.49 1.42 -7.12
C LYS A 38 3.47 2.78 -6.41
N GLY A 39 2.49 3.04 -5.53
CA GLY A 39 2.46 4.26 -4.72
C GLY A 39 3.47 4.29 -3.57
N GLN A 40 4.29 3.24 -3.41
CA GLN A 40 5.30 3.12 -2.35
C GLN A 40 6.71 3.53 -2.77
N ALA A 41 6.92 3.97 -4.02
CA ALA A 41 8.22 4.41 -4.51
C ALA A 41 8.67 5.71 -3.83
#